data_AF-A0A1H2EA03-F1
#
_entry.id   AF-A0A1H2EA03-F1
#
_cell.length_a   1.000
_cell.length_b   1.000
_cell.length_c   1.000
_cell.angle_alpha   90.00
_cell.angle_beta   90.00
_cell.angle_gamma   90.00
#
_symmetry.space_group_name_H-M   'P 1'
#
loop_
_entity.id
_entity.type
_entity.pdbx_description
1 polymer ?
#
loop_
_entity_poly.entity_id
_entity_poly.type
_entity_poly.pdbx_seq_one_letter_code
_entity_poly.pdbx_strand_id
1 'polypeptide(L)'
;MIFLSALAAAWFLLVAALYLLPGTALRRAAGWFFPLAGWAAGIGCGAALAPWQRLIVASAAMLYLLKGSVLFRYPRDRIAAFPKTGLFVYLTLWPGIDAAPFERRVAAELPEGESARFFQGYRTMLGGLVLALLLALLEPALPPAVVAWAGLLAILLAVHRGYAEILAYLMRAAGWPVAPLFDHPFRSASLHDFWSRRWNLAFVQLGRILLFPTLRRKLGAAGSIAAIFVLSGLLHESALSYPAGGGWGGPFCYFVLQGILVLAERGALRIEARWPAPARRVWTWFWLLAPAPLLFHGPFMEALILPLYHHLHLALAARPVGWYLNLALWLATVGHLFAIAAGVQLPWRLQWKRDFAKLEPFNRKIFVTYYGTIGLTIVSFFLLTAVLHAEMLAGGKSALALTGFIAVFWTMRLTVDFFYFDHRDWPKGPQFVIGHTLLTSLFIAMAGTFWALVLRHLV
;
A
#
# COMPACT_ATOMS: atom_id res chain seq x y z
N MET A 1 -9.49 22.51 -9.02
CA MET A 1 -10.85 21.93 -9.13
C MET A 1 -11.10 21.26 -10.47
N ILE A 2 -10.85 21.92 -11.61
CA ILE A 2 -11.09 21.38 -12.97
C ILE A 2 -10.51 19.97 -13.19
N PHE A 3 -9.28 19.72 -12.73
CA PHE A 3 -8.60 18.42 -12.84
C PHE A 3 -9.37 17.25 -12.22
N LEU A 4 -9.83 17.40 -10.97
CA LEU A 4 -10.55 16.35 -10.27
C LEU A 4 -11.94 16.12 -10.88
N SER A 5 -12.59 17.19 -11.33
CA SER A 5 -13.87 17.12 -12.05
C SER A 5 -13.73 16.34 -13.36
N ALA A 6 -12.63 16.51 -14.10
CA ALA A 6 -12.37 15.77 -15.33
C ALA A 6 -12.15 14.26 -15.08
N LEU A 7 -11.40 13.90 -14.03
CA LEU A 7 -11.21 12.49 -13.65
C LEU A 7 -12.53 11.84 -13.22
N ALA A 8 -13.34 12.55 -12.44
CA ALA A 8 -14.67 12.08 -12.04
C ALA A 8 -15.60 11.91 -13.25
N ALA A 9 -15.64 12.89 -14.16
CA ALA A 9 -16.43 12.82 -15.37
C ALA A 9 -16.01 11.63 -16.25
N ALA A 10 -14.71 11.40 -16.43
CA ALA A 10 -14.20 10.24 -17.16
C ALA A 10 -14.63 8.91 -16.53
N TRP A 11 -14.65 8.83 -15.20
CA TRP A 11 -15.16 7.65 -14.48
C TRP A 11 -16.65 7.42 -14.75
N PHE A 12 -17.49 8.46 -14.64
CA PHE A 12 -18.93 8.33 -14.92
C PHE A 12 -19.22 7.98 -16.38
N LEU A 13 -18.50 8.59 -17.32
CA LEU A 13 -18.61 8.27 -18.75
C LEU A 13 -18.22 6.83 -19.03
N LEU A 14 -17.15 6.32 -18.42
CA LEU A 14 -16.76 4.93 -18.54
C LEU A 14 -17.86 4.00 -18.02
N VAL A 15 -18.38 4.25 -16.82
CA VAL A 15 -19.45 3.44 -16.23
C VAL A 15 -20.70 3.48 -17.09
N ALA A 16 -21.12 4.66 -17.57
CA ALA A 16 -22.25 4.78 -18.48
C ALA A 16 -22.03 3.98 -19.77
N ALA A 17 -20.85 4.09 -20.39
CA ALA A 17 -20.52 3.38 -21.61
C ALA A 17 -20.55 1.85 -21.45
N LEU A 18 -20.19 1.32 -20.27
CA LEU A 18 -20.30 -0.12 -19.97
C LEU A 18 -21.74 -0.63 -20.11
N TYR A 19 -22.73 0.19 -19.76
CA TYR A 19 -24.15 -0.17 -19.83
C TYR A 19 -24.83 0.30 -21.11
N LEU A 20 -24.36 1.34 -21.79
CA LEU A 20 -25.06 1.91 -22.94
C LEU A 20 -24.61 1.33 -24.29
N LEU A 21 -23.34 0.92 -24.43
CA LEU A 21 -22.81 0.48 -25.73
C LEU A 21 -23.37 -0.89 -26.16
N PRO A 22 -24.11 -0.97 -27.29
CA PRO A 22 -24.65 -2.23 -27.81
C PRO A 22 -23.59 -3.03 -28.59
N GLY A 23 -23.80 -4.35 -28.69
CA GLY A 23 -23.03 -5.23 -29.58
C GLY A 23 -21.57 -5.48 -29.18
N THR A 24 -21.06 -6.69 -29.47
CA THR A 24 -19.70 -7.09 -29.05
C THR A 24 -18.58 -6.41 -29.83
N ALA A 25 -18.85 -5.93 -31.05
CA ALA A 25 -17.87 -5.25 -31.90
C ALA A 25 -17.60 -3.81 -31.43
N LEU A 26 -18.66 -3.03 -31.22
CA LEU A 26 -18.56 -1.65 -30.74
C LEU A 26 -17.94 -1.56 -29.35
N ARG A 27 -18.30 -2.48 -28.45
CA ARG A 27 -17.66 -2.60 -27.13
C ARG A 27 -16.16 -2.90 -27.23
N ARG A 28 -15.76 -3.82 -28.11
CA ARG A 28 -14.34 -4.10 -28.36
C ARG A 28 -13.60 -2.88 -28.92
N ALA A 29 -14.21 -2.13 -29.84
CA ALA A 29 -13.64 -0.88 -30.35
C ALA A 29 -13.49 0.17 -29.24
N ALA A 30 -14.53 0.37 -28.43
CA ALA A 30 -14.51 1.25 -27.27
C ALA A 30 -13.39 0.87 -26.28
N GLY A 31 -13.17 -0.42 -26.05
CA GLY A 31 -12.09 -0.92 -25.19
C GLY A 31 -10.68 -0.48 -25.63
N TRP A 32 -10.46 -0.15 -26.89
CA TRP A 32 -9.20 0.45 -27.35
C TRP A 32 -9.26 1.97 -27.44
N PHE A 33 -10.42 2.51 -27.83
CA PHE A 33 -10.63 3.94 -27.99
C PHE A 33 -10.48 4.71 -26.66
N PHE A 34 -11.13 4.26 -25.58
CA PHE A 34 -11.15 5.00 -24.30
C PHE A 34 -9.74 5.22 -23.70
N PRO A 35 -8.87 4.20 -23.56
CA PRO A 35 -7.50 4.42 -23.09
C PRO A 35 -6.70 5.34 -23.99
N LEU A 36 -6.79 5.18 -25.32
CA LEU A 36 -6.03 6.01 -26.28
C LEU A 36 -6.51 7.46 -26.28
N ALA A 37 -7.82 7.68 -26.28
CA ALA A 37 -8.43 9.02 -26.23
C ALA A 37 -8.12 9.71 -24.90
N GLY A 38 -8.23 9.00 -23.77
CA GLY A 38 -7.88 9.54 -22.46
C GLY A 38 -6.39 9.85 -22.32
N TRP A 39 -5.53 9.03 -22.92
CA TRP A 39 -4.09 9.31 -23.00
C TRP A 39 -3.78 10.55 -23.83
N ALA A 40 -4.36 10.65 -25.04
CA ALA A 40 -4.17 11.79 -25.93
C ALA A 40 -4.70 13.09 -25.29
N ALA A 41 -5.86 13.05 -24.65
CA ALA A 41 -6.39 14.18 -23.88
C ALA A 41 -5.48 14.54 -22.70
N GLY A 42 -4.95 13.53 -22.01
CA GLY A 42 -3.99 13.71 -20.92
C GLY A 42 -2.73 14.44 -21.35
N ILE A 43 -2.18 14.09 -22.52
CA ILE A 43 -1.02 14.77 -23.13
C ILE A 43 -1.38 16.17 -23.61
N GLY A 44 -2.52 16.32 -24.31
CA GLY A 44 -2.97 17.61 -24.85
C GLY A 44 -3.19 18.67 -23.77
N CYS A 45 -3.66 18.27 -22.59
CA CYS A 45 -3.80 19.15 -21.43
C CYS A 45 -2.52 19.29 -20.59
N GLY A 46 -1.45 18.57 -20.95
CA GLY A 46 -0.25 18.39 -20.13
C GLY A 46 0.47 19.67 -19.77
N ALA A 47 0.54 20.64 -20.70
CA ALA A 47 1.21 21.92 -20.48
C ALA A 47 0.66 22.68 -19.27
N ALA A 48 -0.65 22.53 -18.97
CA ALA A 48 -1.32 23.18 -17.86
C ALA A 48 -1.23 22.40 -16.53
N LEU A 49 -0.67 21.19 -16.55
CA LEU A 49 -0.60 20.30 -15.39
C LEU A 49 0.80 20.32 -14.75
N ALA A 50 0.83 20.35 -13.42
CA ALA A 50 2.04 20.13 -12.63
C ALA A 50 2.55 18.68 -12.79
N PRO A 51 3.85 18.41 -12.55
CA PRO A 51 4.42 17.07 -12.72
C PRO A 51 3.64 15.95 -12.01
N TRP A 52 3.25 16.17 -10.74
CA TRP A 52 2.48 15.17 -9.99
C TRP A 52 1.07 14.94 -10.54
N GLN A 53 0.45 15.97 -11.16
CA GLN A 53 -0.84 15.83 -11.82
C GLN A 53 -0.72 15.04 -13.11
N ARG A 54 0.33 15.30 -13.90
CA ARG A 54 0.65 14.51 -15.10
C ARG A 54 0.88 13.04 -14.74
N LEU A 55 1.58 12.77 -13.63
CA LEU A 55 1.77 11.42 -13.11
C LEU A 55 0.44 10.73 -12.80
N ILE A 56 -0.48 11.39 -12.10
CA ILE A 56 -1.82 10.84 -11.79
C ILE A 56 -2.60 10.51 -13.07
N VAL A 57 -2.56 11.39 -14.08
CA VAL A 57 -3.25 11.15 -15.36
C VAL A 57 -2.63 9.96 -16.09
N ALA A 58 -1.31 9.95 -16.24
CA ALA A 58 -0.63 8.91 -17.00
C ALA A 58 -0.62 7.54 -16.30
N SER A 59 -0.79 7.49 -14.98
CA SER A 59 -0.83 6.25 -14.21
C SER A 59 -2.26 5.87 -13.79
N ALA A 60 -2.83 6.56 -12.80
CA ALA A 60 -4.13 6.20 -12.22
C ALA A 60 -5.29 6.33 -13.22
N ALA A 61 -5.35 7.42 -13.99
CA ALA A 61 -6.43 7.59 -14.97
C ALA A 61 -6.31 6.57 -16.11
N MET A 62 -5.09 6.34 -16.60
CA MET A 62 -4.81 5.28 -17.57
C MET A 62 -5.23 3.90 -17.03
N LEU A 63 -4.90 3.58 -15.78
CA LEU A 63 -5.27 2.33 -15.14
C LEU A 63 -6.80 2.14 -15.11
N TYR A 64 -7.56 3.18 -14.79
CA TYR A 64 -9.03 3.14 -14.82
C TYR A 64 -9.58 2.87 -16.23
N LEU A 65 -9.02 3.54 -17.25
CA LEU A 65 -9.45 3.34 -18.63
C LEU A 65 -9.14 1.91 -19.11
N LEU A 66 -7.97 1.36 -18.76
CA LEU A 66 -7.58 -0.02 -19.07
C LEU A 66 -8.47 -1.06 -18.38
N LYS A 67 -8.93 -0.79 -17.15
CA LYS A 67 -9.92 -1.63 -16.45
C LYS A 67 -11.28 -1.61 -17.16
N GLY A 68 -11.63 -0.48 -17.75
CA GLY A 68 -12.72 -0.35 -18.71
C GLY A 68 -12.57 -1.29 -19.91
N SER A 69 -11.39 -1.32 -20.53
CA SER A 69 -11.07 -2.20 -21.65
C SER A 69 -11.26 -3.68 -21.34
N VAL A 70 -10.96 -4.10 -20.10
CA VAL A 70 -11.23 -5.47 -19.64
C VAL A 70 -12.74 -5.73 -19.58
N LEU A 71 -13.50 -4.84 -18.94
CA LEU A 71 -14.96 -5.02 -18.82
C LEU A 71 -15.67 -4.95 -20.18
N PHE A 72 -15.20 -4.14 -21.13
CA PHE A 72 -15.78 -4.10 -22.47
C PHE A 72 -15.68 -5.43 -23.24
N ARG A 73 -14.78 -6.34 -22.82
CA ARG A 73 -14.72 -7.71 -23.37
C ARG A 73 -15.80 -8.62 -22.81
N TYR A 74 -16.42 -8.25 -21.69
CA TYR A 74 -17.51 -9.01 -21.12
C TYR A 74 -18.82 -8.65 -21.83
N PRO A 75 -19.69 -9.65 -22.06
CA PRO A 75 -21.07 -9.43 -22.45
C PRO A 75 -21.79 -8.51 -21.46
N ARG A 76 -22.76 -7.74 -21.96
CA ARG A 76 -23.48 -6.72 -21.15
C ARG A 76 -24.27 -7.35 -20.01
N ASP A 77 -24.90 -8.49 -20.27
CA ASP A 77 -25.59 -9.35 -19.31
C ASP A 77 -24.66 -9.81 -18.18
N ARG A 78 -23.43 -10.24 -18.52
CA ARG A 78 -22.43 -10.59 -17.50
C ARG A 78 -22.10 -9.41 -16.60
N ILE A 79 -21.91 -8.22 -17.15
CA ILE A 79 -21.63 -7.01 -16.34
C ILE A 79 -22.84 -6.62 -15.49
N ALA A 80 -24.07 -6.75 -16.03
CA ALA A 80 -25.29 -6.50 -15.29
C ALA A 80 -25.45 -7.46 -14.09
N ALA A 81 -24.87 -8.66 -14.17
CA ALA A 81 -24.86 -9.63 -13.08
C ALA A 81 -23.83 -9.32 -11.96
N PHE A 82 -22.89 -8.39 -12.18
CA PHE A 82 -21.95 -8.02 -11.11
C PHE A 82 -22.70 -7.37 -9.93
N PRO A 83 -22.34 -7.69 -8.68
CA PRO A 83 -22.74 -6.88 -7.54
C PRO A 83 -22.27 -5.43 -7.76
N LYS A 84 -23.15 -4.45 -7.54
CA LYS A 84 -22.80 -3.01 -7.64
C LYS A 84 -21.59 -2.68 -6.77
N THR A 85 -21.49 -3.29 -5.59
CA THR A 85 -20.35 -3.15 -4.69
C THR A 85 -19.08 -3.74 -5.27
N GLY A 86 -19.14 -4.90 -5.92
CA GLY A 86 -18.00 -5.53 -6.59
C GLY A 86 -17.49 -4.68 -7.75
N LEU A 87 -18.39 -4.18 -8.60
CA LEU A 87 -18.03 -3.30 -9.70
C LEU A 87 -17.41 -1.98 -9.21
N PHE A 88 -17.96 -1.37 -8.15
CA PHE A 88 -17.41 -0.16 -7.55
C PHE A 88 -16.00 -0.39 -6.97
N VAL A 89 -15.82 -1.46 -6.19
CA VAL A 89 -14.53 -1.82 -5.60
C VAL A 89 -13.51 -2.11 -6.70
N TYR A 90 -13.88 -2.91 -7.69
CA TYR A 90 -13.04 -3.19 -8.85
C TYR A 90 -12.63 -1.91 -9.53
N LEU A 91 -13.57 -1.07 -9.97
CA LEU A 91 -13.26 0.12 -10.78
C LEU A 91 -12.47 1.17 -10.01
N THR A 92 -12.73 1.36 -8.71
CA THR A 92 -12.23 2.53 -7.97
C THR A 92 -11.13 2.20 -6.98
N LEU A 93 -11.33 1.18 -6.13
CA LEU A 93 -10.44 0.93 -4.98
C LEU A 93 -9.33 -0.06 -5.31
N TRP A 94 -9.59 -1.03 -6.19
CA TRP A 94 -8.63 -2.07 -6.52
C TRP A 94 -7.72 -1.67 -7.69
N PRO A 95 -6.38 -1.66 -7.53
CA PRO A 95 -5.47 -1.30 -8.62
C PRO A 95 -5.20 -2.46 -9.60
N GLY A 96 -5.71 -3.67 -9.35
CA GLY A 96 -5.54 -4.80 -10.27
C GLY A 96 -6.44 -4.71 -11.51
N ILE A 97 -6.06 -5.45 -12.55
CA ILE A 97 -6.70 -5.42 -13.88
C ILE A 97 -7.76 -6.52 -14.05
N ASP A 98 -7.68 -7.60 -13.29
CA ASP A 98 -8.65 -8.69 -13.39
C ASP A 98 -9.97 -8.33 -12.67
N ALA A 99 -11.07 -8.30 -13.42
CA ALA A 99 -12.41 -8.03 -12.90
C ALA A 99 -13.09 -9.28 -12.30
N ALA A 100 -12.63 -10.48 -12.67
CA ALA A 100 -13.29 -11.73 -12.30
C ALA A 100 -13.46 -11.95 -10.78
N PRO A 101 -12.50 -11.59 -9.91
CA PRO A 101 -12.67 -11.71 -8.47
C PRO A 101 -13.84 -10.91 -7.88
N PHE A 102 -14.37 -9.93 -8.60
CA PHE A 102 -15.44 -9.05 -8.12
C PHE A 102 -16.84 -9.47 -8.61
N GLU A 103 -16.94 -10.59 -9.32
CA GLU A 103 -18.21 -11.16 -9.80
C GLU A 103 -19.04 -11.75 -8.66
N ARG A 104 -18.38 -12.30 -7.64
CA ARG A 104 -19.05 -12.94 -6.52
C ARG A 104 -18.24 -12.75 -5.24
N ARG A 105 -18.93 -12.42 -4.14
CA ARG A 105 -18.32 -12.54 -2.82
C ARG A 105 -18.25 -14.00 -2.42
N VAL A 106 -17.12 -14.40 -1.88
CA VAL A 106 -16.92 -15.70 -1.23
C VAL A 106 -16.88 -15.51 0.28
N ALA A 107 -17.11 -16.59 1.03
CA ALA A 107 -16.90 -16.57 2.47
C ALA A 107 -15.45 -16.12 2.76
N ALA A 108 -15.28 -15.25 3.75
CA ALA A 108 -13.98 -14.70 4.13
C ALA A 108 -13.13 -15.72 4.90
N GLU A 109 -12.92 -16.89 4.32
CA GLU A 109 -11.97 -17.89 4.80
C GLU A 109 -10.62 -17.56 4.21
N LEU A 110 -9.76 -16.96 5.04
CA LEU A 110 -8.40 -16.64 4.65
C LEU A 110 -7.54 -17.92 4.70
N PRO A 111 -6.84 -18.27 3.61
CA PRO A 111 -5.88 -19.37 3.61
C PRO A 111 -4.85 -19.28 4.74
N GLU A 112 -4.33 -20.43 5.18
CA GLU A 112 -3.25 -20.48 6.14
C GLU A 112 -2.04 -19.67 5.65
N GLY A 113 -1.45 -18.86 6.55
CA GLY A 113 -0.31 -17.99 6.23
C GLY A 113 -0.67 -16.59 5.72
N GLU A 114 -1.94 -16.28 5.41
CA GLU A 114 -2.37 -14.93 5.00
C GLU A 114 -2.11 -13.87 6.08
N SER A 115 -2.31 -14.20 7.35
CA SER A 115 -2.01 -13.28 8.47
C SER A 115 -0.53 -12.92 8.50
N ALA A 116 0.38 -13.85 8.22
CA ALA A 116 1.81 -13.58 8.15
C ALA A 116 2.16 -12.62 7.01
N ARG A 117 1.49 -12.77 5.85
CA ARG A 117 1.62 -11.83 4.73
C ARG A 117 1.15 -10.44 5.11
N PHE A 118 0.01 -10.33 5.81
CA PHE A 118 -0.47 -9.06 6.34
C PHE A 118 0.56 -8.39 7.26
N PHE A 119 1.09 -9.11 8.26
CA PHE A 119 2.11 -8.55 9.17
C PHE A 119 3.38 -8.15 8.45
N GLN A 120 3.82 -8.93 7.46
CA GLN A 120 4.97 -8.55 6.64
C GLN A 120 4.70 -7.28 5.83
N GLY A 121 3.52 -7.18 5.21
CA GLY A 121 3.08 -5.98 4.50
C GLY A 121 3.04 -4.77 5.44
N TYR A 122 2.44 -4.92 6.61
CA TYR A 122 2.34 -3.89 7.65
C TYR A 122 3.70 -3.38 8.11
N ARG A 123 4.62 -4.28 8.51
CA ARG A 123 5.97 -3.90 8.94
C ARG A 123 6.77 -3.25 7.82
N THR A 124 6.65 -3.75 6.59
CA THR A 124 7.32 -3.17 5.42
C THR A 124 6.77 -1.78 5.10
N MET A 125 5.45 -1.59 5.22
CA MET A 125 4.81 -0.29 5.05
C MET A 125 5.34 0.71 6.08
N LEU A 126 5.34 0.33 7.36
CA LEU A 126 5.87 1.18 8.43
C LEU A 126 7.35 1.50 8.22
N GLY A 127 8.17 0.53 7.86
CA GLY A 127 9.59 0.77 7.57
C GLY A 127 9.80 1.78 6.44
N GLY A 128 9.01 1.67 5.36
CA GLY A 128 9.01 2.65 4.27
C GLY A 128 8.55 4.04 4.71
N LEU A 129 7.49 4.14 5.52
CA LEU A 129 6.98 5.42 6.05
C LEU A 129 7.97 6.09 7.02
N VAL A 130 8.61 5.30 7.90
CA VAL A 130 9.65 5.80 8.80
C VAL A 130 10.86 6.28 8.01
N LEU A 131 11.32 5.52 7.02
CA LEU A 131 12.40 5.95 6.14
C LEU A 131 12.03 7.26 5.43
N ALA A 132 10.82 7.38 4.90
CA ALA A 132 10.36 8.60 4.25
C ALA A 132 10.32 9.81 5.22
N LEU A 133 9.84 9.60 6.45
CA LEU A 133 9.83 10.63 7.50
C LEU A 133 11.24 11.07 7.87
N LEU A 134 12.18 10.14 8.07
CA LEU A 134 13.57 10.44 8.38
C LEU A 134 14.24 11.22 7.25
N LEU A 135 14.01 10.81 5.99
CA LEU A 135 14.52 11.53 4.82
C LEU A 135 13.95 12.95 4.75
N ALA A 136 12.66 13.16 5.03
CA ALA A 136 12.07 14.49 5.05
C ALA A 136 12.60 15.37 6.20
N LEU A 137 12.83 14.79 7.39
CA LEU A 137 13.40 15.52 8.53
C LEU A 137 14.86 15.94 8.27
N LEU A 138 15.62 15.08 7.59
CA LEU A 138 17.05 15.25 7.34
C LEU A 138 17.37 15.80 5.95
N GLU A 139 16.37 16.10 5.12
CA GLU A 139 16.52 16.50 3.71
C GLU A 139 17.59 17.58 3.48
N PRO A 140 17.62 18.69 4.27
CA PRO A 140 18.61 19.75 4.05
C PRO A 140 20.06 19.33 4.36
N ALA A 141 20.24 18.28 5.15
CA ALA A 141 21.55 17.79 5.59
C ALA A 141 22.06 16.63 4.72
N LEU A 142 21.23 16.09 3.82
CA LEU A 142 21.55 14.92 3.02
C LEU A 142 21.89 15.31 1.56
N PRO A 143 22.81 14.59 0.89
CA PRO A 143 23.03 14.77 -0.54
C PRO A 143 21.74 14.47 -1.34
N PRO A 144 21.40 15.27 -2.37
CA PRO A 144 20.17 15.07 -3.16
C PRO A 144 20.05 13.66 -3.76
N ALA A 145 21.16 13.08 -4.23
CA ALA A 145 21.16 11.71 -4.75
C ALA A 145 20.73 10.68 -3.70
N VAL A 146 21.10 10.87 -2.43
CA VAL A 146 20.69 9.98 -1.32
C VAL A 146 19.20 10.12 -1.08
N VAL A 147 18.69 11.36 -0.99
CA VAL A 147 17.26 11.63 -0.80
C VAL A 147 16.43 11.04 -1.95
N ALA A 148 16.89 11.20 -3.20
CA ALA A 148 16.21 10.67 -4.38
C ALA A 148 16.12 9.14 -4.36
N TRP A 149 17.24 8.43 -4.22
CA TRP A 149 17.26 6.96 -4.31
C TRP A 149 16.70 6.28 -3.06
N ALA A 150 17.06 6.75 -1.86
CA ALA A 150 16.48 6.23 -0.62
C ALA A 150 14.99 6.59 -0.53
N GLY A 151 14.60 7.74 -1.07
CA GLY A 151 13.22 8.19 -1.13
C GLY A 151 12.36 7.35 -2.08
N LEU A 152 12.92 6.97 -3.24
CA LEU A 152 12.29 6.00 -4.13
C LEU A 152 12.14 4.63 -3.44
N LEU A 153 13.18 4.16 -2.76
CA LEU A 153 13.11 2.91 -1.98
C LEU A 153 12.01 2.99 -0.91
N ALA A 154 11.89 4.09 -0.19
CA ALA A 154 10.84 4.32 0.81
C ALA A 154 9.44 4.18 0.19
N ILE A 155 9.21 4.74 -1.00
CA ILE A 155 7.94 4.61 -1.75
C ILE A 155 7.69 3.16 -2.18
N LEU A 156 8.71 2.45 -2.68
CA LEU A 156 8.57 1.05 -3.08
C LEU A 156 8.23 0.14 -1.88
N LEU A 157 8.86 0.37 -0.72
CA LEU A 157 8.57 -0.36 0.51
C LEU A 157 7.17 -0.01 1.05
N ALA A 158 6.85 1.29 1.15
CA ALA A 158 5.58 1.76 1.69
C ALA A 158 4.40 1.32 0.84
N VAL A 159 4.47 1.55 -0.48
CA VAL A 159 3.33 1.40 -1.39
C VAL A 159 3.32 0.02 -2.06
N HIS A 160 4.38 -0.31 -2.80
CA HIS A 160 4.38 -1.46 -3.70
C HIS A 160 4.53 -2.78 -2.95
N ARG A 161 5.29 -2.80 -1.85
CA ARG A 161 5.38 -3.99 -1.00
C ARG A 161 4.41 -3.97 0.18
N GLY A 162 4.34 -2.86 0.90
CA GLY A 162 3.59 -2.76 2.14
C GLY A 162 2.08 -2.63 1.93
N TYR A 163 1.63 -1.45 1.48
CA TYR A 163 0.23 -1.14 1.25
C TYR A 163 -0.45 -2.13 0.30
N ALA A 164 0.19 -2.51 -0.80
CA ALA A 164 -0.37 -3.45 -1.78
C ALA A 164 -0.71 -4.82 -1.16
N GLU A 165 0.11 -5.32 -0.24
CA GLU A 165 -0.12 -6.59 0.47
C GLU A 165 -1.27 -6.45 1.49
N ILE A 166 -1.29 -5.34 2.23
CA ILE A 166 -2.38 -5.02 3.17
C ILE A 166 -3.71 -4.90 2.41
N LEU A 167 -3.74 -4.17 1.29
CA LEU A 167 -4.94 -3.99 0.49
C LEU A 167 -5.46 -5.32 -0.04
N ALA A 168 -4.57 -6.18 -0.56
CA ALA A 168 -4.96 -7.51 -1.04
C ALA A 168 -5.54 -8.37 0.09
N TYR A 169 -4.95 -8.33 1.29
CA TYR A 169 -5.48 -8.99 2.47
C TYR A 169 -6.87 -8.46 2.85
N LEU A 170 -7.05 -7.13 2.90
CA LEU A 170 -8.34 -6.50 3.24
C LEU A 170 -9.43 -6.86 2.23
N MET A 171 -9.09 -6.95 0.93
CA MET A 171 -10.03 -7.40 -0.09
C MET A 171 -10.45 -8.86 0.13
N ARG A 172 -9.50 -9.76 0.41
CA ARG A 172 -9.80 -11.17 0.74
C ARG A 172 -10.62 -11.31 2.02
N ALA A 173 -10.28 -10.54 3.05
CA ALA A 173 -11.05 -10.46 4.30
C ALA A 173 -12.47 -9.93 4.08
N ALA A 174 -12.69 -9.08 3.08
CA ALA A 174 -14.01 -8.61 2.66
C ALA A 174 -14.76 -9.61 1.75
N GLY A 175 -14.18 -10.78 1.46
CA GLY A 175 -14.77 -11.82 0.62
C GLY A 175 -14.50 -11.67 -0.88
N TRP A 176 -13.52 -10.84 -1.29
CA TRP A 176 -13.09 -10.72 -2.68
C TRP A 176 -11.79 -11.51 -2.90
N PRO A 177 -11.79 -12.62 -3.64
CA PRO A 177 -10.64 -13.52 -3.79
C PRO A 177 -9.61 -12.98 -4.78
N VAL A 178 -9.07 -11.80 -4.49
CA VAL A 178 -8.10 -11.13 -5.34
C VAL A 178 -6.72 -11.78 -5.24
N ALA A 179 -6.04 -11.87 -6.38
CA ALA A 179 -4.63 -12.23 -6.43
C ALA A 179 -3.77 -11.12 -5.77
N PRO A 180 -2.58 -11.47 -5.25
CA PRO A 180 -1.64 -10.46 -4.80
C PRO A 180 -1.19 -9.56 -5.97
N LEU A 181 -0.89 -8.30 -5.67
CA LEU A 181 -0.35 -7.36 -6.66
C LEU A 181 1.16 -7.57 -6.87
N PHE A 182 1.86 -8.05 -5.84
CA PHE A 182 3.27 -8.39 -5.83
C PHE A 182 3.48 -9.67 -5.01
N ASP A 183 4.32 -10.59 -5.49
CA ASP A 183 4.61 -11.86 -4.81
C ASP A 183 6.10 -12.01 -4.48
N HIS A 184 6.48 -11.59 -3.27
CA HIS A 184 7.84 -11.63 -2.74
C HIS A 184 8.95 -11.35 -3.80
N PRO A 185 8.99 -10.17 -4.44
CA PRO A 185 9.93 -9.87 -5.53
C PRO A 185 11.40 -10.06 -5.14
N PHE A 186 11.73 -9.87 -3.87
CA PHE A 186 13.09 -10.06 -3.33
C PHE A 186 13.62 -11.50 -3.45
N ARG A 187 12.73 -12.48 -3.67
CA ARG A 187 13.08 -13.90 -3.81
C ARG A 187 13.37 -14.32 -5.26
N SER A 188 13.29 -13.40 -6.22
CA SER A 188 13.54 -13.67 -7.63
C SER A 188 14.92 -14.29 -7.87
N ALA A 189 14.94 -15.32 -8.72
CA ALA A 189 16.15 -16.01 -9.17
C ALA A 189 16.34 -15.97 -10.70
N SER A 190 15.48 -15.27 -11.41
CA SER A 190 15.65 -14.94 -12.83
C SER A 190 14.87 -13.64 -13.11
N LEU A 191 15.21 -12.95 -14.19
CA LEU A 191 14.42 -11.82 -14.68
C LEU A 191 13.03 -12.28 -15.13
N HIS A 192 12.93 -13.47 -15.71
CA HIS A 192 11.64 -14.08 -16.05
C HIS A 192 10.75 -14.28 -14.81
N ASP A 193 11.30 -14.82 -13.71
CA ASP A 193 10.58 -15.00 -12.45
C ASP A 193 10.15 -13.64 -11.86
N PHE A 194 11.03 -12.64 -11.88
CA PHE A 194 10.71 -11.28 -11.45
C PHE A 194 9.55 -10.68 -12.26
N TRP A 195 9.72 -10.53 -13.58
CA TRP A 195 8.77 -9.80 -14.43
C TRP A 195 7.47 -10.54 -14.73
N SER A 196 7.44 -11.87 -14.63
CA SER A 196 6.27 -12.66 -15.03
C SER A 196 5.49 -13.25 -13.85
N ARG A 197 6.10 -13.39 -12.67
CA ARG A 197 5.50 -14.09 -11.53
C ARG A 197 5.47 -13.31 -10.22
N ARG A 198 6.27 -12.25 -10.08
CA ARG A 198 6.47 -11.60 -8.77
C ARG A 198 6.25 -10.10 -8.75
N TRP A 199 6.65 -9.40 -9.81
CA TRP A 199 6.57 -7.95 -9.90
C TRP A 199 5.34 -7.50 -10.68
N ASN A 200 4.57 -6.58 -10.09
CA ASN A 200 3.44 -5.91 -10.71
C ASN A 200 2.51 -6.86 -11.49
N LEU A 201 1.90 -7.79 -10.76
CA LEU A 201 1.03 -8.83 -11.32
C LEU A 201 -0.22 -8.25 -11.99
N ALA A 202 -0.64 -7.04 -11.60
CA ALA A 202 -1.67 -6.29 -12.30
C ALA A 202 -1.28 -6.04 -13.77
N PHE A 203 -0.03 -5.65 -14.02
CA PHE A 203 0.50 -5.44 -15.37
C PHE A 203 0.69 -6.76 -16.14
N VAL A 204 1.12 -7.83 -15.46
CA VAL A 204 1.18 -9.18 -16.06
C VAL A 204 -0.22 -9.63 -16.51
N GLN A 205 -1.24 -9.39 -15.68
CA GLN A 205 -2.63 -9.66 -16.01
C GLN A 205 -3.10 -8.81 -17.20
N LEU A 206 -2.73 -7.53 -17.28
CA LEU A 206 -3.00 -6.68 -18.44
C LEU A 206 -2.48 -7.31 -19.74
N GLY A 207 -1.20 -7.71 -19.75
CA GLY A 207 -0.60 -8.35 -20.91
C GLY A 207 -1.30 -9.65 -21.29
N ARG A 208 -1.58 -10.50 -20.30
CA ARG A 208 -2.27 -11.79 -20.48
C ARG A 208 -3.69 -11.63 -21.01
N ILE A 209 -4.46 -10.71 -20.43
CA ILE A 209 -5.88 -10.52 -20.75
C ILE A 209 -6.01 -9.75 -22.06
N LEU A 210 -5.39 -8.58 -22.17
CA LEU A 210 -5.63 -7.67 -23.29
C LEU A 210 -4.79 -7.95 -24.54
N LEU A 211 -3.51 -8.30 -24.37
CA LEU A 211 -2.55 -8.27 -25.48
C LEU A 211 -2.25 -9.67 -26.04
N PHE A 212 -1.97 -10.61 -25.15
CA PHE A 212 -1.44 -11.94 -25.49
C PHE A 212 -2.30 -12.75 -26.47
N PRO A 213 -3.64 -12.79 -26.37
CA PRO A 213 -4.48 -13.55 -27.32
C PRO A 213 -4.38 -13.06 -28.78
N THR A 214 -4.07 -11.77 -28.97
CA THR A 214 -3.89 -11.17 -30.29
C THR A 214 -2.45 -11.31 -30.77
N LEU A 215 -1.48 -11.03 -29.90
CA LEU A 215 -0.05 -11.08 -30.25
C LEU A 215 0.44 -12.51 -30.52
N ARG A 216 0.01 -13.49 -29.73
CA ARG A 216 0.46 -14.89 -29.89
C ARG A 216 0.11 -15.46 -31.26
N ARG A 217 -1.06 -15.10 -31.78
CA ARG A 217 -1.51 -15.53 -33.11
C ARG A 217 -0.66 -14.96 -34.24
N LYS A 218 -0.11 -13.75 -34.06
CA LYS A 218 0.63 -13.02 -35.10
C LYS A 218 2.15 -13.20 -35.01
N LEU A 219 2.70 -13.27 -33.79
CA LEU A 219 4.14 -13.15 -33.53
C LEU A 219 4.74 -14.39 -32.82
N GLY A 220 3.93 -15.41 -32.52
CA GLY A 220 4.35 -16.54 -31.71
C GLY A 220 4.65 -16.16 -30.25
N ALA A 221 5.19 -17.10 -29.47
CA ALA A 221 5.42 -16.90 -28.04
C ALA A 221 6.55 -15.90 -27.75
N ALA A 222 7.71 -16.06 -28.38
CA ALA A 222 8.87 -15.18 -28.18
C ALA A 222 8.57 -13.74 -28.64
N GLY A 223 7.98 -13.58 -29.83
CA GLY A 223 7.58 -12.27 -30.34
C GLY A 223 6.51 -11.58 -29.48
N SER A 224 5.61 -12.35 -28.85
CA SER A 224 4.65 -11.78 -27.90
C SER A 224 5.31 -11.23 -26.64
N ILE A 225 6.34 -11.91 -26.11
CA ILE A 225 7.10 -11.44 -24.95
C ILE A 225 7.81 -10.13 -25.32
N ALA A 226 8.53 -10.10 -26.45
CA ALA A 226 9.21 -8.90 -26.92
C ALA A 226 8.24 -7.72 -27.08
N ALA A 227 7.09 -7.94 -27.73
CA ALA A 227 6.08 -6.91 -27.93
C ALA A 227 5.49 -6.38 -26.61
N ILE A 228 5.29 -7.24 -25.61
CA ILE A 228 4.81 -6.82 -24.28
C ILE A 228 5.84 -5.93 -23.58
N PHE A 229 7.14 -6.24 -23.67
CA PHE A 229 8.19 -5.40 -23.10
C PHE A 229 8.32 -4.05 -23.82
N VAL A 230 8.21 -4.03 -25.15
CA VAL A 230 8.19 -2.78 -25.93
C VAL A 230 7.01 -1.89 -25.51
N LEU A 231 5.80 -2.45 -25.41
CA LEU A 231 4.63 -1.69 -24.96
C LEU A 231 4.77 -1.26 -23.49
N SER A 232 5.39 -2.09 -22.65
CA SER A 232 5.69 -1.71 -21.26
C SER A 232 6.62 -0.51 -21.21
N GLY A 233 7.66 -0.48 -22.05
CA GLY A 233 8.53 0.67 -22.22
C GLY A 233 7.75 1.94 -22.54
N LEU A 234 6.89 1.91 -23.55
CA LEU A 234 6.05 3.06 -23.93
C LEU A 234 5.12 3.53 -22.81
N LEU A 235 4.51 2.60 -22.06
CA LEU A 235 3.66 2.95 -20.93
C LEU A 235 4.49 3.58 -19.78
N HIS A 236 5.73 3.14 -19.57
CA HIS A 236 6.60 3.75 -18.56
C HIS A 236 7.20 5.09 -18.99
N GLU A 237 7.45 5.31 -20.29
CA GLU A 237 7.72 6.66 -20.83
C GLU A 237 6.56 7.60 -20.49
N SER A 238 5.32 7.14 -20.68
CA SER A 238 4.15 7.92 -20.33
C SER A 238 4.01 8.16 -18.82
N ALA A 239 4.43 7.22 -17.98
CA ALA A 239 4.28 7.31 -16.53
C ALA A 239 5.45 8.02 -15.83
N LEU A 240 6.64 8.11 -16.44
CA LEU A 240 7.86 8.63 -15.80
C LEU A 240 8.41 9.85 -16.54
N SER A 241 8.62 9.74 -17.85
CA SER A 241 9.23 10.80 -18.67
C SER A 241 8.26 11.93 -18.99
N TYR A 242 7.01 11.59 -19.34
CA TYR A 242 5.97 12.61 -19.58
C TYR A 242 5.68 13.50 -18.36
N PRO A 243 5.49 12.97 -17.14
CA PRO A 243 5.30 13.79 -15.95
C PRO A 243 6.51 14.66 -15.61
N ALA A 244 7.72 14.12 -15.80
CA ALA A 244 8.96 14.85 -15.61
C ALA A 244 9.21 15.94 -16.68
N GLY A 245 8.56 15.84 -17.84
CA GLY A 245 8.82 16.72 -18.98
C GLY A 245 10.18 16.47 -19.65
N GLY A 246 10.81 15.31 -19.42
CA GLY A 246 12.15 15.00 -19.90
C GLY A 246 12.57 13.56 -19.59
N GLY A 247 13.79 13.19 -19.99
CA GLY A 247 14.33 11.84 -19.79
C GLY A 247 13.74 10.76 -20.71
N TRP A 248 13.21 11.20 -21.86
CA TRP A 248 12.62 10.31 -22.87
C TRP A 248 13.62 9.27 -23.39
N GLY A 249 13.11 8.07 -23.64
CA GLY A 249 13.87 6.93 -24.15
C GLY A 249 14.54 6.09 -23.07
N GLY A 250 14.72 6.62 -21.86
CA GLY A 250 15.31 5.89 -20.73
C GLY A 250 14.45 4.68 -20.32
N PRO A 251 13.21 4.88 -19.87
CA PRO A 251 12.30 3.79 -19.52
C PRO A 251 12.08 2.80 -20.67
N PHE A 252 11.96 3.29 -21.91
CA PHE A 252 11.83 2.43 -23.09
C PHE A 252 13.04 1.51 -23.25
N CYS A 253 14.26 2.06 -23.24
CA CYS A 253 15.50 1.29 -23.34
C CYS A 253 15.63 0.28 -22.20
N TYR A 254 15.26 0.66 -20.97
CA TYR A 254 15.26 -0.25 -19.83
C TYR A 254 14.39 -1.48 -20.11
N PHE A 255 13.12 -1.30 -20.49
CA PHE A 255 12.22 -2.44 -20.71
C PHE A 255 12.58 -3.27 -21.95
N VAL A 256 13.09 -2.65 -23.01
CA VAL A 256 13.62 -3.41 -24.16
C VAL A 256 14.79 -4.29 -23.74
N LEU A 257 15.75 -3.75 -22.97
CA LEU A 257 16.85 -4.53 -22.41
C LEU A 257 16.34 -5.69 -21.54
N GLN A 258 15.39 -5.43 -20.63
CA GLN A 258 14.78 -6.49 -19.81
C GLN A 258 14.13 -7.58 -20.67
N GLY A 259 13.42 -7.20 -21.74
CA GLY A 259 12.79 -8.15 -22.66
C GLY A 259 13.80 -9.04 -23.39
N ILE A 260 14.90 -8.47 -23.87
CA ILE A 260 16.01 -9.22 -24.49
C ILE A 260 16.61 -10.21 -23.49
N LEU A 261 16.89 -9.76 -22.26
CA LEU A 261 17.49 -10.60 -21.23
C LEU A 261 16.55 -11.73 -20.79
N VAL A 262 15.24 -11.47 -20.65
CA VAL A 262 14.24 -12.52 -20.35
C VAL A 262 14.16 -13.57 -21.46
N LEU A 263 14.24 -13.15 -22.73
CA LEU A 263 14.29 -14.09 -23.86
C LEU A 263 15.59 -14.89 -23.87
N ALA A 264 16.72 -14.26 -23.59
CA ALA A 264 18.02 -14.93 -23.46
C ALA A 264 18.04 -15.94 -22.30
N GLU A 265 17.47 -15.59 -21.14
CA GLU A 265 17.32 -16.48 -19.97
C GLU A 265 16.56 -17.75 -20.30
N ARG A 266 15.46 -17.63 -21.06
CA ARG A 266 14.60 -18.76 -21.45
C ARG A 266 15.16 -19.57 -22.62
N GLY A 267 15.88 -18.90 -23.53
CA GLY A 267 16.42 -19.48 -24.75
C GLY A 267 17.86 -19.96 -24.57
N ALA A 268 18.83 -19.11 -24.93
CA ALA A 268 20.23 -19.49 -25.04
C ALA A 268 20.90 -19.79 -23.69
N LEU A 269 20.64 -18.99 -22.66
CA LEU A 269 21.33 -19.08 -21.36
C LEU A 269 20.75 -20.17 -20.46
N ARG A 270 19.44 -20.42 -20.57
CA ARG A 270 18.68 -21.40 -19.75
C ARG A 270 18.99 -21.26 -18.25
N ILE A 271 19.03 -20.02 -17.75
CA ILE A 271 19.53 -19.67 -16.41
C ILE A 271 18.80 -20.46 -15.31
N GLU A 272 17.47 -20.55 -15.37
CA GLU A 272 16.68 -21.29 -14.38
C GLU A 272 17.07 -22.78 -14.29
N ALA A 273 17.51 -23.38 -15.41
CA ALA A 273 17.83 -24.81 -15.51
C ALA A 273 19.32 -25.14 -15.30
N ARG A 274 20.23 -24.21 -15.62
CA ARG A 274 21.68 -24.50 -15.68
C ARG A 274 22.50 -23.85 -14.56
N TRP A 275 22.05 -22.74 -14.00
CA TRP A 275 22.88 -21.93 -13.11
C TRP A 275 22.60 -22.24 -11.63
N PRO A 276 23.62 -22.25 -10.75
CA PRO A 276 23.42 -22.43 -9.32
C PRO A 276 22.68 -21.23 -8.71
N ALA A 277 21.96 -21.47 -7.61
CA ALA A 277 21.08 -20.48 -6.99
C ALA A 277 21.74 -19.11 -6.66
N PRO A 278 22.99 -19.04 -6.15
CA PRO A 278 23.64 -17.75 -5.89
C PRO A 278 23.89 -16.95 -7.17
N ALA A 279 24.45 -17.59 -8.22
CA ALA A 279 24.76 -16.94 -9.49
C ALA A 279 23.50 -16.39 -10.17
N ARG A 280 22.40 -17.15 -10.10
CA ARG A 280 21.08 -16.74 -10.57
C ARG A 280 20.60 -15.44 -9.91
N ARG A 281 20.73 -15.35 -8.58
CA ARG A 281 20.35 -14.14 -7.84
C ARG A 281 21.24 -12.95 -8.17
N VAL A 282 22.56 -13.13 -8.21
CA VAL A 282 23.50 -12.07 -8.60
C VAL A 282 23.17 -11.53 -9.99
N TRP A 283 22.97 -12.42 -10.96
CA TRP A 283 22.55 -12.06 -12.31
C TRP A 283 21.25 -11.24 -12.31
N THR A 284 20.23 -11.73 -11.61
CA THR A 284 18.91 -11.11 -11.58
C THR A 284 18.98 -9.71 -10.98
N TRP A 285 19.60 -9.55 -9.81
CA TRP A 285 19.67 -8.27 -9.11
C TRP A 285 20.60 -7.28 -9.80
N PHE A 286 21.71 -7.75 -10.39
CA PHE A 286 22.58 -6.90 -11.19
C PHE A 286 21.81 -6.27 -12.36
N TRP A 287 21.12 -7.09 -13.16
CA TRP A 287 20.38 -6.60 -14.33
C TRP A 287 19.09 -5.86 -14.00
N LEU A 288 18.56 -5.96 -12.78
CA LEU A 288 17.48 -5.09 -12.31
C LEU A 288 17.99 -3.73 -11.83
N LEU A 289 19.12 -3.70 -11.09
CA LEU A 289 19.59 -2.50 -10.41
C LEU A 289 20.56 -1.66 -11.25
N ALA A 290 21.51 -2.29 -11.95
CA ALA A 290 22.51 -1.56 -12.73
C ALA A 290 21.89 -0.65 -13.81
N PRO A 291 20.88 -1.08 -14.60
CA PRO A 291 20.21 -0.19 -15.55
C PRO A 291 19.08 0.63 -14.92
N ALA A 292 18.81 0.55 -13.62
CA ALA A 292 17.72 1.29 -12.97
C ALA A 292 17.76 2.82 -13.18
N PRO A 293 18.93 3.49 -13.32
CA PRO A 293 18.98 4.91 -13.68
C PRO A 293 18.39 5.25 -15.05
N LEU A 294 18.27 4.28 -15.97
CA LEU A 294 17.53 4.48 -17.22
C LEU A 294 16.02 4.59 -16.95
N LEU A 295 15.51 3.75 -16.05
CA LEU A 295 14.10 3.74 -15.67
C LEU A 295 13.74 4.97 -14.82
N PHE A 296 14.50 5.20 -13.75
CA PHE A 296 14.32 6.33 -12.83
C PHE A 296 15.36 7.41 -13.15
N HIS A 297 15.21 8.03 -14.31
CA HIS A 297 16.14 9.03 -14.82
C HIS A 297 16.15 10.32 -13.98
N GLY A 298 17.24 11.10 -14.11
CA GLY A 298 17.45 12.37 -13.37
C GLY A 298 16.25 13.31 -13.39
N PRO A 299 15.67 13.65 -14.56
CA PRO A 299 14.50 14.52 -14.63
C PRO A 299 13.28 14.03 -13.82
N PHE A 300 13.07 12.71 -13.71
CA PHE A 300 12.00 12.15 -12.89
C PHE A 300 12.29 12.34 -11.40
N MET A 301 13.53 12.10 -10.98
CA MET A 301 13.95 12.32 -9.61
C MET A 301 13.81 13.79 -9.20
N GLU A 302 14.23 14.71 -10.07
CA GLU A 302 14.19 16.16 -9.84
C GLU A 302 12.78 16.75 -9.88
N ALA A 303 11.90 16.23 -10.74
CA ALA A 303 10.55 16.77 -10.89
C ALA A 303 9.54 16.21 -9.88
N LEU A 304 9.76 15.00 -9.35
CA LEU A 304 8.77 14.29 -8.54
C LEU A 304 9.30 13.84 -7.18
N ILE A 305 10.48 13.23 -7.11
CA ILE A 305 10.98 12.62 -5.87
C ILE A 305 11.57 13.67 -4.94
N LEU A 306 12.54 14.47 -5.40
CA LEU A 306 13.15 15.52 -4.58
C LEU A 306 12.12 16.56 -4.10
N PRO A 307 11.22 17.08 -4.95
CA PRO A 307 10.21 18.02 -4.48
C PRO A 307 9.30 17.39 -3.43
N LEU A 308 8.90 16.12 -3.55
CA LEU A 308 8.09 15.47 -2.52
C LEU A 308 8.74 15.56 -1.14
N TYR A 309 10.02 15.20 -1.02
CA TYR A 309 10.74 15.25 0.26
C TYR A 309 10.98 16.68 0.73
N HIS A 310 11.26 17.61 -0.18
CA HIS A 310 11.39 19.03 0.17
C HIS A 310 10.07 19.62 0.70
N HIS A 311 8.93 19.34 0.06
CA HIS A 311 7.63 19.80 0.55
C HIS A 311 7.26 19.15 1.89
N LEU A 312 7.59 17.87 2.08
CA LEU A 312 7.43 17.20 3.37
C LEU A 312 8.32 17.84 4.44
N HIS A 313 9.57 18.16 4.10
CA HIS A 313 10.49 18.89 4.98
C HIS A 313 9.89 20.23 5.40
N LEU A 314 9.46 21.06 4.44
CA LEU A 314 8.84 22.36 4.73
C LEU A 314 7.58 22.21 5.59
N ALA A 315 6.74 21.20 5.34
CA ALA A 315 5.55 20.93 6.13
C ALA A 315 5.87 20.50 7.58
N LEU A 316 6.97 19.77 7.79
CA LEU A 316 7.47 19.37 9.11
C LEU A 316 8.23 20.49 9.83
N ALA A 317 8.90 21.37 9.08
CA ALA A 317 9.62 22.52 9.61
C ALA A 317 8.70 23.72 9.88
N ALA A 318 7.48 23.73 9.33
CA ALA A 318 6.54 24.84 9.44
C ALA A 318 6.05 25.09 10.88
N ARG A 319 6.24 24.14 11.80
CA ARG A 319 5.81 24.26 13.20
C ARG A 319 6.95 23.87 14.14
N PRO A 320 7.04 24.48 15.34
CA PRO A 320 8.01 24.05 16.35
C PRO A 320 7.64 22.66 16.89
N VAL A 321 8.63 21.93 17.44
CA VAL A 321 8.43 20.63 18.10
C VAL A 321 7.34 20.69 19.19
N GLY A 322 7.22 21.85 19.87
CA GLY A 322 6.06 22.33 20.62
C GLY A 322 4.72 21.84 20.13
N TRP A 323 4.42 22.21 18.89
CA TRP A 323 3.13 22.03 18.26
C TRP A 323 2.85 20.55 17.98
N TYR A 324 3.87 19.80 17.51
CA TYR A 324 3.71 18.38 17.23
C TYR A 324 3.51 17.55 18.50
N LEU A 325 4.20 17.87 19.59
CA LEU A 325 3.97 17.20 20.87
C LEU A 325 2.59 17.52 21.45
N ASN A 326 2.12 18.76 21.29
CA ASN A 326 0.75 19.12 21.63
C ASN A 326 -0.28 18.31 20.82
N LEU A 327 -0.11 18.20 19.50
CA LEU A 327 -0.97 17.38 18.66
C LEU A 327 -0.90 15.89 19.05
N ALA A 328 0.30 15.36 19.24
CA ALA A 328 0.52 13.97 19.62
C ALA A 328 -0.16 13.65 20.97
N LEU A 329 -0.07 14.56 21.95
CA LEU A 329 -0.73 14.39 23.25
C LEU A 329 -2.26 14.37 23.13
N TRP A 330 -2.85 15.21 22.27
CA TRP A 330 -4.29 15.14 21.98
C TRP A 330 -4.68 13.84 21.27
N LEU A 331 -3.87 13.40 20.30
CA LEU A 331 -4.09 12.12 19.63
C LEU A 331 -3.93 10.94 20.60
N ALA A 332 -2.99 10.98 21.53
CA ALA A 332 -2.84 9.99 22.58
C ALA A 332 -4.05 9.96 23.52
N THR A 333 -4.56 11.14 23.89
CA THR A 333 -5.80 11.29 24.69
C THR A 333 -7.00 10.63 23.99
N VAL A 334 -7.22 10.91 22.71
CA VAL A 334 -8.23 10.20 21.91
C VAL A 334 -7.91 8.71 21.78
N GLY A 335 -6.63 8.36 21.76
CA GLY A 335 -6.13 6.99 21.80
C GLY A 335 -6.63 6.17 22.99
N HIS A 336 -6.68 6.77 24.19
CA HIS A 336 -7.28 6.10 25.35
C HIS A 336 -8.75 5.76 25.11
N LEU A 337 -9.53 6.63 24.44
CA LEU A 337 -10.92 6.34 24.08
C LEU A 337 -11.01 5.15 23.10
N PHE A 338 -10.11 5.07 22.13
CA PHE A 338 -10.06 3.90 21.24
C PHE A 338 -9.69 2.61 21.98
N ALA A 339 -8.76 2.68 22.93
CA ALA A 339 -8.41 1.54 23.77
C ALA A 339 -9.60 1.06 24.63
N ILE A 340 -10.36 2.00 25.22
CA ILE A 340 -11.59 1.70 25.97
C ILE A 340 -12.64 1.09 25.03
N ALA A 341 -12.90 1.70 23.88
CA ALA A 341 -13.89 1.23 22.93
C ALA A 341 -13.55 -0.18 22.42
N ALA A 342 -12.28 -0.47 22.17
CA ALA A 342 -11.83 -1.81 21.80
C ALA A 342 -12.02 -2.81 22.95
N GLY A 343 -11.63 -2.42 24.17
CA GLY A 343 -11.84 -3.22 25.37
C GLY A 343 -13.30 -3.59 25.55
N VAL A 344 -14.19 -2.60 25.58
CA VAL A 344 -15.64 -2.81 25.73
C VAL A 344 -16.16 -3.86 24.75
N GLN A 345 -15.69 -3.93 23.52
CA GLN A 345 -16.17 -4.93 22.54
C GLN A 345 -15.70 -6.37 22.81
N LEU A 346 -14.62 -6.59 23.56
CA LEU A 346 -13.99 -7.90 23.74
C LEU A 346 -14.91 -8.98 24.34
N PRO A 347 -15.72 -8.74 25.40
CA PRO A 347 -16.59 -9.76 25.97
C PRO A 347 -17.53 -10.40 24.95
N TRP A 348 -18.03 -9.61 24.01
CA TRP A 348 -18.91 -10.07 22.94
C TRP A 348 -18.13 -10.78 21.83
N ARG A 349 -17.01 -10.20 21.39
CA ARG A 349 -16.20 -10.74 20.29
C ARG A 349 -15.50 -12.05 20.64
N LEU A 350 -15.12 -12.22 21.90
CA LEU A 350 -14.45 -13.41 22.43
C LEU A 350 -15.41 -14.38 23.15
N GLN A 351 -16.72 -14.12 23.10
CA GLN A 351 -17.74 -15.01 23.68
C GLN A 351 -17.50 -15.34 25.17
N TRP A 352 -17.01 -14.37 25.94
CA TRP A 352 -16.62 -14.56 27.35
C TRP A 352 -17.73 -15.14 28.22
N LYS A 353 -19.01 -14.83 27.94
CA LYS A 353 -20.13 -15.45 28.66
C LYS A 353 -20.07 -16.98 28.63
N ARG A 354 -19.74 -17.55 27.47
CA ARG A 354 -19.62 -19.01 27.29
C ARG A 354 -18.34 -19.54 27.91
N ASP A 355 -17.23 -18.84 27.68
CA ASP A 355 -15.91 -19.36 28.06
C ASP A 355 -15.64 -19.21 29.57
N PHE A 356 -16.10 -18.12 30.20
CA PHE A 356 -15.96 -17.90 31.65
C PHE A 356 -16.96 -18.70 32.48
N ALA A 357 -17.99 -19.29 31.86
CA ALA A 357 -18.87 -20.25 32.54
C ALA A 357 -18.11 -21.52 32.96
N LYS A 358 -16.98 -21.82 32.31
CA LYS A 358 -16.11 -22.97 32.63
C LYS A 358 -15.15 -22.71 33.79
N LEU A 359 -15.03 -21.46 34.23
CA LEU A 359 -14.14 -21.07 35.32
C LEU A 359 -14.88 -21.11 36.65
N GLU A 360 -14.16 -21.48 37.71
CA GLU A 360 -14.62 -21.32 39.09
C GLU A 360 -15.10 -19.89 39.35
N PRO A 361 -16.17 -19.68 40.15
CA PRO A 361 -16.74 -18.35 40.39
C PRO A 361 -15.71 -17.34 40.91
N PHE A 362 -14.74 -17.79 41.71
CA PHE A 362 -13.67 -16.94 42.23
C PHE A 362 -12.73 -16.45 41.12
N ASN A 363 -12.25 -17.33 40.25
CA ASN A 363 -11.37 -16.97 39.12
C ASN A 363 -12.06 -16.01 38.15
N ARG A 364 -13.36 -16.19 37.92
CA ARG A 364 -14.18 -15.25 37.13
C ARG A 364 -14.25 -13.86 37.79
N LYS A 365 -14.43 -13.79 39.11
CA LYS A 365 -14.43 -12.51 39.86
C LYS A 365 -13.07 -11.82 39.77
N ILE A 366 -11.97 -12.54 39.95
CA ILE A 366 -10.60 -12.00 39.80
C ILE A 366 -10.43 -11.35 38.42
N PHE A 367 -10.78 -12.08 37.37
CA PHE A 367 -10.65 -11.55 36.01
C PHE A 367 -11.48 -10.28 35.81
N VAL A 368 -12.74 -10.27 36.24
CA VAL A 368 -13.64 -9.11 36.13
C VAL A 368 -13.09 -7.91 36.91
N THR A 369 -12.55 -8.14 38.11
CA THR A 369 -11.91 -7.09 38.91
C THR A 369 -10.71 -6.50 38.17
N TYR A 370 -9.75 -7.31 37.71
CA TYR A 370 -8.60 -6.78 36.98
C TYR A 370 -8.99 -6.08 35.68
N TYR A 371 -9.90 -6.68 34.90
CA TYR A 371 -10.39 -6.08 33.67
C TYR A 371 -11.08 -4.74 33.91
N GLY A 372 -11.93 -4.65 34.94
CA GLY A 372 -12.60 -3.43 35.34
C GLY A 372 -11.63 -2.35 35.86
N THR A 373 -10.67 -2.74 36.70
CA THR A 373 -9.64 -1.84 37.22
C THR A 373 -8.76 -1.30 36.09
N ILE A 374 -8.30 -2.14 35.16
CA ILE A 374 -7.54 -1.69 33.97
C ILE A 374 -8.37 -0.72 33.14
N GLY A 375 -9.65 -1.04 32.88
CA GLY A 375 -10.56 -0.15 32.16
C GLY A 375 -10.70 1.21 32.84
N LEU A 376 -10.91 1.22 34.17
CA LEU A 376 -10.99 2.45 34.95
C LEU A 376 -9.68 3.24 34.93
N THR A 377 -8.53 2.59 35.01
CA THR A 377 -7.21 3.23 34.88
C THR A 377 -7.06 3.94 33.53
N ILE A 378 -7.49 3.30 32.43
CA ILE A 378 -7.43 3.91 31.09
C ILE A 378 -8.40 5.10 30.99
N VAL A 379 -9.59 5.02 31.60
CA VAL A 379 -10.52 6.16 31.72
C VAL A 379 -9.89 7.30 32.51
N SER A 380 -9.22 7.00 33.63
CA SER A 380 -8.49 8.00 34.40
C SER A 380 -7.38 8.64 33.57
N PHE A 381 -6.62 7.88 32.79
CA PHE A 381 -5.61 8.44 31.90
C PHE A 381 -6.20 9.34 30.82
N PHE A 382 -7.33 8.97 30.22
CA PHE A 382 -8.05 9.84 29.30
C PHE A 382 -8.39 11.18 29.97
N LEU A 383 -9.08 11.13 31.11
CA LEU A 383 -9.53 12.34 31.82
C LEU A 383 -8.35 13.20 32.27
N LEU A 384 -7.34 12.59 32.88
CA LEU A 384 -6.19 13.32 33.41
C LEU A 384 -5.32 13.90 32.30
N THR A 385 -5.12 13.19 31.19
CA THR A 385 -4.37 13.73 30.05
C THR A 385 -5.13 14.90 29.42
N ALA A 386 -6.45 14.81 29.30
CA ALA A 386 -7.28 15.89 28.77
C ALA A 386 -7.31 17.13 29.68
N VAL A 387 -7.47 16.93 30.99
CA VAL A 387 -7.58 18.02 31.97
C VAL A 387 -6.22 18.69 32.22
N LEU A 388 -5.15 17.90 32.35
CA LEU A 388 -3.80 18.39 32.64
C LEU A 388 -2.97 18.61 31.37
N HIS A 389 -3.61 18.69 30.21
CA HIS A 389 -2.94 18.73 28.91
C HIS A 389 -1.93 19.86 28.82
N ALA A 390 -2.33 21.07 29.26
CA ALA A 390 -1.48 22.25 29.22
C ALA A 390 -0.32 22.14 30.22
N GLU A 391 -0.56 21.61 31.42
CA GLU A 391 0.41 21.41 32.48
C GLU A 391 1.44 20.33 32.11
N MET A 392 1.01 19.26 31.44
CA MET A 392 1.88 18.22 30.90
C MET A 392 2.81 18.80 29.81
N LEU A 393 2.30 19.65 28.92
CA LEU A 393 3.11 20.35 27.91
C LEU A 393 4.05 21.41 28.50
N ALA A 394 3.67 22.02 29.61
CA ALA A 394 4.49 22.99 30.33
C ALA A 394 5.59 22.33 31.18
N GLY A 395 5.49 21.02 31.45
CA GLY A 395 6.47 20.28 32.25
C GLY A 395 6.32 20.49 33.76
N GLY A 396 5.11 20.77 34.26
CA GLY A 396 4.88 20.88 35.71
C GLY A 396 5.25 19.57 36.41
N LYS A 397 5.99 19.60 37.53
CA LYS A 397 6.58 18.40 38.17
C LYS A 397 5.58 17.25 38.38
N SER A 398 4.40 17.54 38.93
CA SER A 398 3.36 16.53 39.16
C SER A 398 2.75 16.01 37.86
N ALA A 399 2.52 16.88 36.88
CA ALA A 399 1.99 16.51 35.58
C ALA A 399 2.99 15.63 34.83
N LEU A 400 4.28 15.97 34.87
CA LEU A 400 5.36 15.20 34.25
C LEU A 400 5.56 13.83 34.92
N ALA A 401 5.46 13.75 36.25
CA ALA A 401 5.47 12.47 36.97
C ALA A 401 4.30 11.57 36.53
N LEU A 402 3.10 12.14 36.36
CA LEU A 402 1.95 11.43 35.82
C LEU A 402 2.15 11.02 34.35
N THR A 403 2.69 11.91 33.50
CA THR A 403 3.08 11.60 32.11
C THR A 403 4.03 10.40 32.06
N GLY A 404 5.06 10.39 32.92
CA GLY A 404 6.00 9.27 33.05
C GLY A 404 5.33 7.98 33.51
N PHE A 405 4.41 8.06 34.49
CA PHE A 405 3.63 6.89 34.92
C PHE A 405 2.79 6.30 33.77
N ILE A 406 2.12 7.14 32.98
CA ILE A 406 1.35 6.71 31.81
C ILE A 406 2.28 6.09 30.76
N ALA A 407 3.47 6.67 30.53
CA ALA A 407 4.48 6.13 29.62
C ALA A 407 4.90 4.71 30.03
N VAL A 408 5.20 4.50 31.32
CA VAL A 408 5.57 3.20 31.88
C VAL A 408 4.43 2.19 31.74
N PHE A 409 3.18 2.59 32.03
CA PHE A 409 2.02 1.70 31.87
C PHE A 409 1.89 1.17 30.44
N TRP A 410 1.93 2.05 29.43
CA TRP A 410 1.79 1.63 28.04
C TRP A 410 3.00 0.82 27.55
N THR A 411 4.20 1.16 28.02
CA THR A 411 5.43 0.39 27.75
C THR A 411 5.33 -1.02 28.34
N MET A 412 4.81 -1.15 29.56
CA MET A 412 4.61 -2.45 30.20
C MET A 412 3.56 -3.27 29.45
N ARG A 413 2.47 -2.65 28.99
CA ARG A 413 1.45 -3.34 28.17
C ARG A 413 2.05 -3.93 26.89
N LEU A 414 2.93 -3.19 26.21
CA LEU A 414 3.66 -3.65 25.02
C LEU A 414 4.65 -4.76 25.34
N THR A 415 5.37 -4.62 26.45
CA THR A 415 6.35 -5.62 26.92
C THR A 415 5.65 -6.96 27.19
N VAL A 416 4.52 -6.94 27.90
CA VAL A 416 3.70 -8.15 28.12
C VAL A 416 3.20 -8.71 26.79
N ASP A 417 2.72 -7.86 25.88
CA ASP A 417 2.27 -8.31 24.55
C ASP A 417 3.35 -9.07 23.77
N PHE A 418 4.58 -8.57 23.82
CA PHE A 418 5.70 -9.09 23.05
C PHE A 418 6.35 -10.32 23.68
N PHE A 419 6.51 -10.34 25.01
CA PHE A 419 7.27 -11.38 25.70
C PHE A 419 6.41 -12.48 26.33
N TYR A 420 5.13 -12.21 26.63
CA TYR A 420 4.27 -13.17 27.31
C TYR A 420 3.26 -13.83 26.36
N PHE A 421 2.63 -13.08 25.46
CA PHE A 421 1.61 -13.64 24.56
C PHE A 421 2.22 -14.27 23.31
N ASP A 422 1.81 -15.49 22.99
CA ASP A 422 2.14 -16.16 21.73
C ASP A 422 1.01 -15.97 20.71
N HIS A 423 1.35 -15.63 19.46
CA HIS A 423 0.38 -15.48 18.38
C HIS A 423 -0.47 -16.74 18.14
N ARG A 424 0.02 -17.92 18.50
CA ARG A 424 -0.70 -19.20 18.41
C ARG A 424 -1.94 -19.25 19.30
N ASP A 425 -1.92 -18.50 20.40
CA ASP A 425 -3.03 -18.44 21.36
C ASP A 425 -4.08 -17.40 20.97
N TRP A 426 -3.83 -16.61 19.92
CA TRP A 426 -4.75 -15.56 19.49
C TRP A 426 -5.96 -16.15 18.75
N PRO A 427 -7.16 -15.57 18.95
CA PRO A 427 -8.34 -15.91 18.17
C PRO A 427 -8.09 -15.76 16.67
N LYS A 428 -8.48 -16.78 15.90
CA LYS A 428 -8.36 -16.76 14.45
C LYS A 428 -9.41 -15.83 13.83
N GLY A 429 -9.04 -15.17 12.73
CA GLY A 429 -9.95 -14.37 11.91
C GLY A 429 -9.41 -12.98 11.59
N PRO A 430 -9.80 -12.39 10.44
CA PRO A 430 -9.24 -11.13 9.97
C PRO A 430 -9.43 -9.97 10.93
N GLN A 431 -10.57 -9.89 11.60
CA GLN A 431 -10.85 -8.84 12.58
C GLN A 431 -9.88 -8.84 13.77
N PHE A 432 -9.39 -10.01 14.18
CA PHE A 432 -8.46 -10.12 15.31
C PHE A 432 -7.03 -9.77 14.89
N VAL A 433 -6.60 -10.18 13.69
CA VAL A 433 -5.31 -9.78 13.10
C VAL A 433 -5.25 -8.26 12.93
N ILE A 434 -6.27 -7.68 12.31
CA ILE A 434 -6.35 -6.23 12.09
C ILE A 434 -6.44 -5.50 13.43
N GLY A 435 -7.35 -5.93 14.33
CA GLY A 435 -7.55 -5.30 15.63
C GLY A 435 -6.30 -5.32 16.51
N HIS A 436 -5.61 -6.46 16.58
CA HIS A 436 -4.35 -6.58 17.31
C HIS A 436 -3.28 -5.64 16.75
N THR A 437 -3.14 -5.58 15.42
CA THR A 437 -2.16 -4.71 14.77
C THR A 437 -2.44 -3.24 15.05
N LEU A 438 -3.70 -2.81 14.93
CA LEU A 438 -4.10 -1.42 15.19
C LEU A 438 -3.91 -1.05 16.67
N LEU A 439 -4.29 -1.93 17.60
CA LEU A 439 -4.10 -1.70 19.03
C LEU A 439 -2.65 -1.63 19.43
N THR A 440 -1.81 -2.54 18.92
CA THR A 440 -0.36 -2.53 19.19
C THR A 440 0.25 -1.22 18.69
N SER A 441 -0.14 -0.78 17.50
CA SER A 441 0.34 0.47 16.90
C SER A 441 -0.09 1.69 17.70
N LEU A 442 -1.34 1.67 18.19
CA LEU A 442 -1.87 2.70 19.09
C LEU A 442 -1.09 2.75 20.41
N PHE A 443 -0.80 1.60 21.02
CA PHE A 443 -0.02 1.52 22.26
C PHE A 443 1.41 2.02 22.06
N ILE A 444 2.06 1.67 20.94
CA ILE A 444 3.38 2.21 20.57
C ILE A 444 3.32 3.73 20.42
N ALA A 445 2.32 4.26 19.71
CA ALA A 445 2.17 5.69 19.50
C ALA A 445 1.93 6.45 20.82
N MET A 446 1.10 5.91 21.72
CA MET A 446 0.88 6.51 23.04
C MET A 446 2.14 6.46 23.89
N ALA A 447 2.78 5.28 24.04
CA ALA A 447 4.02 5.14 24.81
C ALA A 447 5.10 6.10 24.28
N GLY A 448 5.29 6.16 22.96
CA GLY A 448 6.24 7.08 22.33
C GLY A 448 5.89 8.54 22.57
N THR A 449 4.61 8.93 22.53
CA THR A 449 4.17 10.30 22.83
C THR A 449 4.50 10.70 24.26
N PHE A 450 4.13 9.87 25.24
CA PHE A 450 4.38 10.17 26.65
C PHE A 450 5.88 10.18 26.98
N TRP A 451 6.67 9.26 26.42
CA TRP A 451 8.13 9.29 26.57
C TRP A 451 8.77 10.51 25.91
N ALA A 452 8.35 10.87 24.68
CA ALA A 452 8.87 12.04 24.00
C ALA A 452 8.59 13.33 24.78
N LEU A 453 7.43 13.42 25.43
CA LEU A 453 7.10 14.55 26.30
C LEU A 453 7.97 14.57 27.56
N VAL A 454 8.15 13.43 28.23
CA VAL A 454 9.05 13.32 29.40
C VAL A 454 10.47 13.74 29.03
N LEU A 455 11.03 13.17 27.97
CA LEU A 455 12.41 13.42 27.53
C LEU A 455 12.64 14.89 27.16
N ARG A 456 11.66 15.55 26.55
CA ARG A 456 11.74 16.98 26.21
C ARG A 456 11.98 17.88 27.42
N HIS A 457 11.49 17.50 28.60
CA HIS A 457 11.65 18.30 29.81
C HIS A 457 12.84 17.86 30.67
N LEU A 458 13.55 16.80 30.26
CA LEU A 458 14.77 16.31 30.91
C LEU A 458 16.06 16.77 30.21
N VAL A 459 15.97 17.08 28.91
CA VAL A 459 17.06 17.63 28.07
C VAL A 459 16.80 19.11 27.87
#